data_AF-A0A9E0PF43-F1
#
_entry.id   AF-A0A9E0PF43-F1
#
_cell.length_a   1.000
_cell.length_b   1.000
_cell.length_c   1.000
_cell.angle_alpha   90.00
_cell.angle_beta   90.00
_cell.angle_gamma   90.00
#
_symmetry.space_group_name_H-M   'P 1'
#
loop_
_entity.id
_entity.type
_entity.pdbx_description
1 polymer ?
#
loop_
_entity_poly.entity_id
_entity_poly.type
_entity_poly.pdbx_seq_one_letter_code
_entity_poly.pdbx_strand_id
1 'polypeptide(L)'
;MSRYSWLLLLLLAIAFLLRVDFIFYILYIAVGIIAWSRWHTARAFGKLTAAREFRRRAFLGESVEVKLTLTNNSRLAVPWLQIQEHVPPELRVEESVQLVRSIRGRQMVSHTYHVKGLQRGYYSLGPMQLTNGDLFGLAKPRSGYLAPDYLTVYPRIIPLARLGLPSRLPFGTIASRQRLFEDPARPMGVREFRSGDSLRQMNWKAGAHTGKLLVRTFEPAISLETAILLDLYSGSYERRNRHEATEWAIVVAASLATHLINQRQSVGLSSNGVDPLRLQADKRVFDEVTGRLLFDSAAAEGGLGRYLAPSIAPRNGRPHLMKILEQLARLDMRETIPLSQWAPSACTNLSWGVTVPVITGQGDETTCNMLHQLARSGFNPILIAIEPTANFGLVRERARRLGFQAYHIVNQRDLSLWHRPVAGSAEGAFLR
;
A
#
# COMPACT_ATOMS: atom_id res chain seq x y z
N MET A 1 32.19 35.92 -11.45
CA MET A 1 32.74 37.04 -10.65
C MET A 1 31.74 37.36 -9.55
N SER A 2 32.19 37.59 -8.30
CA SER A 2 31.27 37.97 -7.22
C SER A 2 30.73 39.38 -7.50
N ARG A 3 29.52 39.69 -7.03
CA ARG A 3 28.94 41.05 -7.17
C ARG A 3 29.82 42.16 -6.59
N TYR A 4 30.83 41.81 -5.79
CA TYR A 4 31.73 42.72 -5.08
C TYR A 4 33.10 42.88 -5.74
N SER A 5 33.39 42.22 -6.88
CA SER A 5 34.71 42.31 -7.51
C SER A 5 35.02 43.71 -8.05
N TRP A 6 34.01 44.50 -8.43
CA TRP A 6 34.19 45.88 -8.87
C TRP A 6 34.59 46.82 -7.72
N LEU A 7 34.08 46.57 -6.50
CA LEU A 7 34.48 47.33 -5.30
C LEU A 7 35.97 47.15 -5.03
N LEU A 8 36.51 45.94 -5.20
CA LEU A 8 37.95 45.69 -5.03
C LEU A 8 38.78 46.43 -6.09
N LEU A 9 38.32 46.50 -7.34
CA LEU A 9 38.99 47.25 -8.40
C LEU A 9 38.95 48.76 -8.16
N LEU A 10 37.84 49.28 -7.64
CA LEU A 10 37.70 50.67 -7.24
C LEU A 10 38.62 51.00 -6.05
N LEU A 11 38.69 50.12 -5.06
CA LEU A 11 39.58 50.26 -3.90
C LEU A 11 41.06 50.23 -4.32
N LEU A 12 41.42 49.35 -5.26
CA LEU A 12 42.75 49.29 -5.87
C LEU A 12 43.09 50.60 -6.61
N ALA A 13 42.16 51.14 -7.40
CA ALA A 13 42.35 52.39 -8.13
C ALA A 13 42.55 53.59 -7.18
N ILE A 14 41.77 53.66 -6.10
CA ILE A 14 41.90 54.69 -5.06
C ILE A 14 43.24 54.55 -4.31
N ALA A 15 43.65 53.32 -3.96
CA ALA A 15 44.94 53.07 -3.31
C ALA A 15 46.11 53.55 -4.16
N PHE A 16 46.07 53.25 -5.46
CA PHE A 16 47.10 53.65 -6.42
C PHE A 16 47.13 55.16 -6.64
N LEU A 17 45.96 55.82 -6.72
CA LEU A 17 45.84 57.25 -6.97
C LEU A 17 46.25 58.09 -5.75
N LEU A 18 45.89 57.67 -4.54
CA LEU A 18 46.18 58.41 -3.31
C LEU A 18 47.54 58.05 -2.67
N ARG A 19 48.18 56.95 -3.11
CA ARG A 19 49.44 56.41 -2.53
C ARG A 19 49.40 56.25 -1.00
N VAL A 20 48.24 55.90 -0.45
CA VAL A 20 48.07 55.71 0.98
C VAL A 20 48.31 54.24 1.32
N ASP A 21 49.40 53.95 2.03
CA ASP A 21 49.80 52.59 2.42
C ASP A 21 48.69 51.84 3.19
N PHE A 22 47.91 52.56 3.99
CA PHE A 22 46.78 51.99 4.75
C PHE A 22 45.74 51.29 3.86
N ILE A 23 45.47 51.82 2.66
CA ILE A 23 44.47 51.26 1.75
C ILE A 23 44.94 49.92 1.18
N PHE A 24 46.25 49.77 0.94
CA PHE A 24 46.83 48.49 0.52
C PHE A 24 46.66 47.40 1.59
N TYR A 25 46.81 47.73 2.88
CA TYR A 25 46.55 46.77 3.96
C TYR A 25 45.10 46.28 3.98
N ILE A 26 44.12 47.19 3.81
CA ILE A 26 42.70 46.80 3.70
C ILE A 26 42.47 45.88 2.51
N LEU A 27 43.06 46.20 1.35
CA LEU A 27 42.95 45.38 0.15
C LEU A 27 43.53 43.97 0.36
N TYR A 28 44.72 43.86 0.96
CA TYR A 28 45.33 42.56 1.26
C TYR A 28 44.48 41.72 2.21
N ILE A 29 43.94 42.34 3.27
CA ILE A 29 43.03 41.66 4.20
C ILE A 29 41.77 41.20 3.47
N ALA A 30 41.14 42.06 2.66
CA ALA A 30 39.93 41.72 1.92
C ALA A 30 40.17 40.55 0.94
N VAL A 31 41.26 40.58 0.19
CA VAL A 31 41.65 39.49 -0.72
C VAL A 31 41.92 38.20 0.07
N GLY A 32 42.63 38.28 1.19
CA GLY A 32 42.90 37.16 2.08
C GLY A 32 41.62 36.52 2.63
N ILE A 33 40.67 37.33 3.10
CA ILE A 33 39.36 36.86 3.60
C ILE A 33 38.57 36.18 2.48
N ILE A 34 38.57 36.71 1.27
CA ILE A 34 37.87 36.10 0.12
C ILE A 34 38.51 34.77 -0.26
N ALA A 35 39.85 34.72 -0.35
CA ALA A 35 40.58 33.50 -0.67
C ALA A 35 40.34 32.42 0.40
N TRP A 36 40.44 32.79 1.68
CA TRP A 36 40.14 31.92 2.82
C TRP A 36 38.70 31.43 2.80
N SER A 37 37.72 32.32 2.63
CA SER A 37 36.29 31.99 2.57
C SER A 37 36.00 30.94 1.48
N ARG A 38 36.55 31.14 0.27
CA ARG A 38 36.37 30.21 -0.86
C ARG A 38 37.04 28.86 -0.60
N TRP A 39 38.26 28.86 -0.06
CA TRP A 39 38.99 27.64 0.28
C TRP A 39 38.28 26.85 1.39
N HIS A 40 37.89 27.53 2.47
CA HIS A 40 37.20 26.96 3.62
C HIS A 40 35.86 26.32 3.20
N THR A 41 35.02 27.06 2.48
CA THR A 41 33.69 26.59 2.04
C THR A 41 33.81 25.36 1.13
N ALA A 42 34.78 25.35 0.22
CA ALA A 42 35.02 24.21 -0.67
C ALA A 42 35.48 22.96 0.09
N ARG A 43 36.37 23.11 1.08
CA ARG A 43 36.93 21.98 1.85
C ARG A 43 35.97 21.45 2.91
N ALA A 44 35.19 22.31 3.56
CA ALA A 44 34.24 21.91 4.59
C ALA A 44 33.05 21.12 4.00
N PHE A 45 32.58 21.48 2.80
CA PHE A 45 31.44 20.81 2.16
C PHE A 45 31.76 19.39 1.69
N GLY A 46 32.95 19.18 1.10
CA GLY A 46 33.29 17.92 0.42
C GLY A 46 33.40 16.69 1.34
N LYS A 47 33.36 16.87 2.67
CA LYS A 47 33.39 15.77 3.66
C LYS A 47 32.16 15.74 4.54
N LEU A 48 31.09 16.43 4.15
CA LEU A 48 29.82 16.38 4.84
C LEU A 48 29.02 15.17 4.35
N THR A 49 28.58 14.32 5.27
CA THR A 49 27.72 13.17 4.96
C THR A 49 26.40 13.32 5.68
N ALA A 50 25.31 13.00 4.99
CA ALA A 50 23.97 12.95 5.54
C ALA A 50 23.41 11.55 5.35
N ALA A 51 22.72 11.06 6.37
CA ALA A 51 22.00 9.80 6.32
C ALA A 51 20.62 10.00 6.92
N ARG A 52 19.65 9.25 6.40
CA ARG A 52 18.28 9.22 6.88
C ARG A 52 17.92 7.79 7.29
N GLU A 53 17.31 7.65 8.45
CA GLU A 53 16.85 6.38 8.99
C GLU A 53 15.39 6.52 9.43
N PHE A 54 14.53 5.61 8.96
CA PHE A 54 13.11 5.57 9.28
C PHE A 54 12.48 4.23 8.91
N ARG A 55 11.28 3.97 9.43
CA ARG A 55 10.46 2.82 9.02
C ARG A 55 9.83 3.10 7.66
N ARG A 56 10.14 2.28 6.64
CA ARG A 56 9.64 2.45 5.26
C ARG A 56 8.16 2.10 5.05
N ARG A 57 7.44 1.76 6.12
CA ARG A 57 6.08 1.23 6.09
C ARG A 57 5.30 1.82 7.26
N ALA A 58 4.08 2.30 6.98
CA ALA A 58 3.20 2.90 7.97
C ALA A 58 1.74 2.62 7.65
N PHE A 59 0.88 2.56 8.66
CA PHE A 59 -0.57 2.61 8.45
C PHE A 59 -1.06 4.06 8.29
N LEU A 60 -2.19 4.22 7.62
CA LEU A 60 -2.83 5.53 7.47
C LEU A 60 -3.10 6.16 8.86
N GLY A 61 -2.62 7.39 9.04
CA GLY A 61 -2.70 8.12 10.31
C GLY A 61 -1.66 7.77 11.37
N GLU A 62 -0.78 6.78 11.12
CA GLU A 62 0.38 6.50 11.97
C GLU A 62 1.47 7.57 11.75
N SER A 63 2.12 8.00 12.83
CA SER A 63 3.25 8.92 12.78
C SER A 63 4.55 8.14 12.69
N VAL A 64 5.37 8.44 11.67
CA VAL A 64 6.68 7.81 11.43
C VAL A 64 7.77 8.77 11.85
N GLU A 65 8.61 8.32 12.78
CA GLU A 65 9.82 9.03 13.17
C GLU A 65 10.88 8.91 12.06
N VAL A 66 11.38 10.06 11.59
CA VAL A 66 12.48 10.16 10.63
C VAL A 66 13.69 10.79 11.32
N LYS A 67 14.76 10.00 11.46
CA LYS A 67 16.02 10.44 12.07
C LYS A 67 17.01 10.81 10.98
N LEU A 68 17.38 12.09 10.95
CA LEU A 68 18.44 12.63 10.12
C LEU A 68 19.75 12.66 10.92
N THR A 69 20.81 12.07 10.35
CA THR A 69 22.15 12.11 10.93
C THR A 69 23.09 12.82 9.98
N LEU A 70 23.69 13.91 10.46
CA LEU A 70 24.64 14.73 9.73
C LEU A 70 26.00 14.57 10.36
N THR A 71 26.99 14.23 9.57
CA THR A 71 28.36 14.05 10.05
C THR A 71 29.31 14.94 9.25
N ASN A 72 30.04 15.79 9.96
CA ASN A 72 31.12 16.57 9.36
C ASN A 72 32.44 15.84 9.57
N ASN A 73 32.91 15.11 8.56
CA ASN A 73 34.19 14.40 8.62
C ASN A 73 35.41 15.31 8.36
N SER A 74 35.19 16.61 8.12
CA SER A 74 36.27 17.58 7.99
C SER A 74 36.74 18.08 9.36
N ARG A 75 37.95 18.67 9.40
CA ARG A 75 38.45 19.38 10.59
C ARG A 75 37.89 20.82 10.67
N LEU A 76 37.30 21.31 9.59
CA LEU A 76 36.79 22.67 9.49
C LEU A 76 35.34 22.70 9.98
N ALA A 77 34.95 23.79 10.65
CA ALA A 77 33.55 23.97 11.04
C ALA A 77 32.72 24.40 9.83
N VAL A 78 31.48 23.94 9.77
CA VAL A 78 30.47 24.49 8.86
C VAL A 78 29.65 25.49 9.67
N PRO A 79 29.86 26.81 9.48
CA PRO A 79 29.25 27.83 10.33
C PRO A 79 27.73 27.83 10.22
N TRP A 80 27.21 27.60 9.02
CA TRP A 80 25.80 27.37 8.77
C TRP A 80 25.63 26.32 7.67
N LEU A 81 24.72 25.39 7.91
CA LEU A 81 24.25 24.40 6.96
C LEU A 81 22.72 24.50 6.95
N GLN A 82 22.18 24.91 5.82
CA GLN A 82 20.75 24.87 5.57
C GLN A 82 20.38 23.50 5.04
N ILE A 83 19.36 22.91 5.66
CA ILE A 83 18.83 21.60 5.33
C ILE A 83 17.38 21.79 4.95
N GLN A 84 17.03 21.28 3.79
CA GLN A 84 15.68 21.31 3.27
C GLN A 84 15.33 19.92 2.78
N GLU A 85 14.44 19.23 3.48
CA GLU A 85 13.85 17.99 3.00
C GLU A 85 12.58 18.31 2.20
N HIS A 86 12.45 17.70 1.02
CA HIS A 86 11.20 17.73 0.29
C HIS A 86 10.27 16.62 0.81
N VAL A 87 9.09 17.00 1.29
CA VAL A 87 8.05 16.06 1.78
C VAL A 87 6.74 16.34 1.05
N PRO A 88 6.12 15.33 0.42
CA PRO A 88 4.79 15.39 -0.18
C PRO A 88 3.72 15.97 0.76
N PRO A 89 2.72 16.74 0.29
CA PRO A 89 1.70 17.31 1.15
C PRO A 89 0.71 16.27 1.73
N GLU A 90 0.56 15.10 1.11
CA GLU A 90 -0.18 13.97 1.71
C GLU A 90 0.55 13.33 2.90
N LEU A 91 1.83 13.66 3.07
CA LEU A 91 2.60 13.35 4.25
C LEU A 91 2.65 14.60 5.12
N ARG A 92 1.76 14.65 6.14
CA ARG A 92 1.75 15.75 7.09
C ARG A 92 3.00 15.70 7.95
N VAL A 93 3.76 16.78 7.92
CA VAL A 93 4.92 16.97 8.80
C VAL A 93 4.47 17.70 10.07
N GLU A 94 4.93 17.24 11.24
CA GLU A 94 4.58 17.86 12.53
C GLU A 94 5.59 18.96 12.93
N GLU A 95 6.86 18.82 12.57
CA GLU A 95 7.93 19.79 12.81
C GLU A 95 8.48 20.45 11.53
N SER A 96 9.40 21.40 11.67
CA SER A 96 10.05 22.04 10.51
C SER A 96 11.05 21.10 9.84
N VAL A 97 10.79 20.75 8.58
CA VAL A 97 11.73 20.05 7.68
C VAL A 97 12.80 20.97 7.07
N GLN A 98 12.71 22.27 7.37
CA GLN A 98 13.72 23.26 7.05
C GLN A 98 14.43 23.71 8.33
N LEU A 99 15.74 23.53 8.39
CA LEU A 99 16.52 23.92 9.55
C LEU A 99 17.91 24.39 9.16
N VAL A 100 18.46 25.30 9.97
CA VAL A 100 19.83 25.80 9.83
C VAL A 100 20.62 25.39 11.07
N ARG A 101 21.76 24.73 10.87
CA ARG A 101 22.64 24.30 11.97
C ARG A 101 24.10 24.62 11.69
N SER A 102 24.82 25.00 12.73
CA SER A 102 26.28 25.02 12.73
C SER A 102 26.82 23.65 13.13
N ILE A 103 27.79 23.10 12.39
CA ILE A 103 28.38 21.79 12.68
C ILE A 103 29.89 21.96 12.81
N ARG A 104 30.44 21.69 14.00
CA ARG A 104 31.90 21.77 14.22
C ARG A 104 32.64 20.68 13.43
N GLY A 105 33.95 20.84 13.26
CA GLY A 105 34.79 19.80 12.67
C GLY A 105 34.67 18.50 13.48
N ARG A 106 34.56 17.36 12.78
CA ARG A 106 34.39 16.02 13.38
C ARG A 106 33.15 15.83 14.24
N GLN A 107 32.17 16.74 14.15
CA GLN A 107 30.93 16.64 14.91
C GLN A 107 29.88 15.84 14.13
N MET A 108 29.09 15.07 14.88
CA MET A 108 27.85 14.45 14.41
C MET A 108 26.67 15.14 15.09
N VAL A 109 25.62 15.44 14.32
CA VAL A 109 24.37 16.04 14.79
C VAL A 109 23.21 15.22 14.28
N SER A 110 22.28 14.88 15.17
CA SER A 110 21.03 14.24 14.81
C SER A 110 19.86 15.20 14.94
N HIS A 111 18.92 15.12 14.01
CA HIS A 111 17.64 15.80 14.08
C HIS A 111 16.53 14.81 13.75
N THR A 112 15.44 14.87 14.49
CA THR A 112 14.28 14.01 14.30
C THR A 112 13.08 14.87 13.93
N TYR A 113 12.32 14.41 12.95
CA TYR A 113 11.00 14.94 12.62
C TYR A 113 10.02 13.79 12.37
N HIS A 114 8.74 14.08 12.48
CA HIS A 114 7.66 13.12 12.35
C HIS A 114 6.85 13.38 11.09
N VAL A 115 6.48 12.28 10.43
CA VAL A 115 5.70 12.30 9.20
C VAL A 115 4.48 11.40 9.36
N LYS A 116 3.31 11.95 9.07
CA LYS A 116 2.03 11.25 9.17
C LYS A 116 1.36 11.11 7.81
N GLY A 117 1.12 9.87 7.38
CA GLY A 117 0.44 9.59 6.12
C GLY A 117 -1.06 9.89 6.21
N LEU A 118 -1.55 10.83 5.40
CA LEU A 118 -2.97 11.21 5.34
C LEU A 118 -3.77 10.33 4.37
N GLN A 119 -3.11 9.83 3.33
CA GLN A 119 -3.70 8.94 2.32
C GLN A 119 -2.79 7.73 2.09
N ARG A 120 -3.36 6.65 1.55
CA ARG A 120 -2.57 5.48 1.15
C ARG A 120 -1.72 5.83 -0.07
N GLY A 121 -0.55 5.22 -0.19
CA GLY A 121 0.28 5.45 -1.35
C GLY A 121 1.72 5.01 -1.19
N TYR A 122 2.48 5.25 -2.25
CA TYR A 122 3.93 5.12 -2.26
C TYR A 122 4.52 6.51 -2.48
N TYR A 123 5.22 7.00 -1.47
CA TYR A 123 5.69 8.38 -1.39
C TYR A 123 7.21 8.45 -1.40
N SER A 124 7.77 9.46 -2.07
CA SER A 124 9.18 9.81 -1.94
C SER A 124 9.38 10.79 -0.81
N LEU A 125 10.27 10.46 0.12
CA LEU A 125 10.85 11.39 1.06
C LEU A 125 12.17 11.90 0.46
N GLY A 126 12.26 13.20 0.26
CA GLY A 126 13.38 13.85 -0.40
C GLY A 126 13.16 14.13 -1.90
N PRO A 127 14.21 14.53 -2.63
CA PRO A 127 15.60 14.62 -2.18
C PRO A 127 15.82 15.65 -1.07
N MET A 128 16.78 15.40 -0.19
CA MET A 128 17.21 16.39 0.80
C MET A 128 18.28 17.28 0.18
N GLN A 129 18.06 18.59 0.20
CA GLN A 129 19.03 19.58 -0.22
C GLN A 129 19.81 20.09 0.99
N LEU A 130 21.14 20.06 0.86
CA LEU A 130 22.09 20.59 1.84
C LEU A 130 22.80 21.76 1.22
N THR A 131 22.59 22.96 1.74
CA THR A 131 23.23 24.19 1.26
C THR A 131 24.14 24.75 2.33
N ASN A 132 25.39 25.03 1.96
CA ASN A 132 26.34 25.71 2.81
C ASN A 132 26.88 26.97 2.13
N GLY A 133 27.46 27.87 2.93
CA GLY A 133 28.18 29.02 2.44
C GLY A 133 29.06 29.63 3.52
N ASP A 134 29.58 30.81 3.23
CA ASP A 134 30.38 31.58 4.18
C ASP A 134 29.51 32.57 4.96
N LEU A 135 30.04 33.07 6.08
CA LEU A 135 29.34 34.03 6.94
C LEU A 135 29.17 35.42 6.26
N PHE A 136 30.07 35.75 5.34
CA PHE A 136 30.12 37.06 4.69
C PHE A 136 29.46 37.08 3.30
N GLY A 137 28.96 35.95 2.81
CA GLY A 137 28.36 35.83 1.47
C GLY A 137 29.34 36.13 0.32
N LEU A 138 30.66 36.03 0.55
CA LEU A 138 31.70 36.28 -0.43
C LEU A 138 31.92 35.07 -1.36
N ALA A 139 31.60 33.87 -0.86
CA ALA A 139 31.61 32.64 -1.63
C ALA A 139 30.20 32.31 -2.14
N LYS A 140 30.12 31.71 -3.34
CA LYS A 140 28.84 31.15 -3.79
C LYS A 140 28.47 29.98 -2.86
N PRO A 141 27.21 29.90 -2.41
CA PRO A 141 26.75 28.74 -1.67
C PRO A 141 26.97 27.47 -2.49
N ARG A 142 27.36 26.37 -1.83
CA ARG A 142 27.40 25.05 -2.46
C ARG A 142 26.19 24.27 -1.99
N SER A 143 25.60 23.52 -2.92
CA SER A 143 24.50 22.62 -2.64
C SER A 143 24.89 21.19 -2.96
N GLY A 144 24.37 20.27 -2.16
CA GLY A 144 24.50 18.83 -2.33
C GLY A 144 23.16 18.18 -2.03
N TYR A 145 22.99 16.95 -2.50
CA TYR A 145 21.71 16.27 -2.47
C TYR A 145 21.88 14.87 -1.87
N LEU A 146 20.99 14.51 -0.96
CA LEU A 146 20.75 13.13 -0.56
C LEU A 146 19.61 12.58 -1.41
N ALA A 147 19.80 11.39 -1.97
CA ALA A 147 18.79 10.72 -2.78
C ALA A 147 17.49 10.49 -1.99
N PRO A 148 16.32 10.46 -2.68
CA PRO A 148 15.08 10.17 -2.02
C PRO A 148 15.01 8.71 -1.55
N ASP A 149 14.36 8.51 -0.40
CA ASP A 149 13.93 7.20 0.10
C ASP A 149 12.42 7.13 -0.02
N TYR A 150 11.84 5.94 0.22
CA TYR A 150 10.42 5.72 -0.05
C TYR A 150 9.68 5.22 1.18
N LEU A 151 8.47 5.75 1.36
CA LEU A 151 7.54 5.40 2.42
C LEU A 151 6.26 4.82 1.79
N THR A 152 5.90 3.60 2.17
CA THR A 152 4.61 2.99 1.81
C THR A 152 3.61 3.23 2.93
N VAL A 153 2.51 3.92 2.62
CA VAL A 153 1.37 4.10 3.53
C VAL A 153 0.27 3.12 3.15
N TYR A 154 -0.04 2.19 4.05
CA TYR A 154 -1.05 1.16 3.84
C TYR A 154 -2.48 1.73 3.83
N PRO A 155 -3.41 1.10 3.10
CA PRO A 155 -4.82 1.47 3.17
C PRO A 155 -5.37 1.33 4.59
N ARG A 156 -6.40 2.12 4.89
CA ARG A 156 -7.14 1.99 6.14
C ARG A 156 -7.75 0.59 6.23
N ILE A 157 -7.63 -0.02 7.41
CA ILE A 157 -8.24 -1.32 7.71
C ILE A 157 -9.36 -1.10 8.72
N ILE A 158 -10.54 -1.59 8.40
CA ILE A 158 -11.69 -1.56 9.30
C ILE A 158 -11.83 -2.96 9.90
N PRO A 159 -11.77 -3.11 11.23
CA PRO A 159 -11.88 -4.41 11.87
C PRO A 159 -13.27 -5.01 11.64
N LEU A 160 -13.31 -6.24 11.12
CA LEU A 160 -14.53 -7.01 10.91
C LEU A 160 -14.69 -8.00 12.06
N ALA A 161 -15.83 -8.02 12.73
CA ALA A 161 -16.07 -8.95 13.85
C ALA A 161 -16.48 -10.36 13.37
N ARG A 162 -17.33 -10.47 12.34
CA ARG A 162 -17.68 -11.70 11.62
C ARG A 162 -18.06 -11.35 10.18
N LEU A 163 -17.61 -12.16 9.24
CA LEU A 163 -18.09 -12.11 7.86
C LEU A 163 -19.37 -12.92 7.75
N GLY A 164 -20.45 -12.29 7.27
CA GLY A 164 -21.66 -13.01 6.84
C GLY A 164 -21.51 -13.65 5.46
N LEU A 165 -20.28 -13.89 4.98
CA LEU A 165 -20.06 -14.67 3.77
C LEU A 165 -20.78 -16.02 3.96
N PRO A 166 -21.61 -16.47 3.01
CA PRO A 166 -22.37 -17.70 3.14
C PRO A 166 -21.39 -18.82 3.44
N SER A 167 -21.47 -19.31 4.68
CA SER A 167 -20.67 -20.44 5.11
C SER A 167 -21.27 -21.69 4.45
N ARG A 168 -20.95 -21.92 3.17
CA ARG A 168 -20.73 -23.29 2.70
C ARG A 168 -19.52 -23.93 3.40
N LEU A 169 -18.81 -23.11 4.17
CA LEU A 169 -17.72 -23.40 5.07
C LEU A 169 -18.30 -23.72 6.47
N PRO A 170 -17.82 -24.75 7.18
CA PRO A 170 -18.40 -25.17 8.44
C PRO A 170 -17.95 -24.25 9.59
N PHE A 171 -18.75 -23.25 9.94
CA PHE A 171 -18.66 -22.61 11.26
C PHE A 171 -19.75 -23.18 12.17
N GLY A 172 -19.38 -24.17 12.98
CA GLY A 172 -20.25 -24.75 14.01
C GLY A 172 -21.26 -25.78 13.50
N THR A 173 -21.14 -27.03 13.99
CA THR A 173 -22.17 -28.08 14.10
C THR A 173 -23.24 -28.20 13.02
N ILE A 174 -22.94 -27.94 11.75
CA ILE A 174 -23.71 -28.49 10.64
C ILE A 174 -22.71 -29.16 9.72
N ALA A 175 -22.65 -30.49 9.85
CA ALA A 175 -21.93 -31.34 8.93
C ALA A 175 -22.40 -31.01 7.50
N SER A 176 -21.49 -30.49 6.68
CA SER A 176 -21.68 -30.50 5.23
C SER A 176 -22.05 -31.93 4.84
N ARG A 177 -23.19 -32.08 4.15
CA ARG A 177 -23.66 -33.38 3.64
C ARG A 177 -22.79 -33.92 2.49
N GLN A 178 -21.78 -33.17 2.05
CA GLN A 178 -20.82 -33.62 1.03
C GLN A 178 -19.39 -33.41 1.55
N ARG A 179 -18.86 -34.45 2.20
CA ARG A 179 -17.46 -34.60 2.61
C ARG A 179 -16.67 -35.24 1.47
N LEU A 180 -16.60 -34.59 0.32
CA LEU A 180 -16.08 -35.23 -0.90
C LEU A 180 -14.58 -35.58 -0.81
N PHE A 181 -13.79 -34.92 0.05
CA PHE A 181 -12.38 -35.26 0.27
C PHE A 181 -11.95 -35.07 1.74
N GLU A 182 -11.58 -36.17 2.38
CA GLU A 182 -11.02 -36.25 3.74
C GLU A 182 -9.50 -36.51 3.63
N ASP A 183 -8.66 -35.85 4.44
CA ASP A 183 -7.19 -36.01 4.40
C ASP A 183 -6.74 -37.21 5.25
N PRO A 184 -6.27 -38.34 4.65
CA PRO A 184 -5.85 -39.52 5.39
C PRO A 184 -4.67 -39.29 6.33
N ALA A 185 -3.90 -38.20 6.16
CA ALA A 185 -2.78 -37.85 7.01
C ALA A 185 -3.20 -37.17 8.33
N ARG A 186 -4.47 -36.75 8.46
CA ARG A 186 -4.96 -35.98 9.61
C ARG A 186 -6.15 -36.64 10.31
N PRO A 187 -5.93 -37.65 11.17
CA PRO A 187 -7.01 -38.27 11.93
C PRO A 187 -7.55 -37.30 13.01
N MET A 188 -8.85 -36.99 12.97
CA MET A 188 -9.54 -36.17 13.98
C MET A 188 -10.13 -36.97 15.14
N GLY A 189 -10.41 -38.26 14.92
CA GLY A 189 -11.13 -39.03 15.92
C GLY A 189 -11.65 -40.37 15.40
N VAL A 190 -12.59 -40.93 16.14
CA VAL A 190 -13.17 -42.24 15.85
C VAL A 190 -14.68 -42.17 16.08
N ARG A 191 -15.46 -42.76 15.18
CA ARG A 191 -16.93 -42.87 15.30
C ARG A 191 -17.41 -44.30 15.06
N GLU A 192 -18.63 -44.62 15.47
CA GLU A 192 -19.26 -45.90 15.16
C GLU A 192 -19.46 -46.06 13.64
N PHE A 193 -19.18 -47.28 13.16
CA PHE A 193 -19.34 -47.70 11.78
C PHE A 193 -20.80 -47.59 11.34
N ARG A 194 -21.02 -47.06 10.13
CA ARG A 194 -22.34 -47.04 9.48
C ARG A 194 -22.25 -47.70 8.12
N SER A 195 -23.35 -48.32 7.69
CA SER A 195 -23.46 -48.93 6.36
C SER A 195 -23.18 -47.87 5.27
N GLY A 196 -22.10 -48.09 4.51
CA GLY A 196 -21.57 -47.14 3.52
C GLY A 196 -20.14 -46.68 3.79
N ASP A 197 -19.62 -46.91 4.99
CA ASP A 197 -18.24 -46.55 5.34
C ASP A 197 -17.23 -47.55 4.75
N SER A 198 -16.06 -47.04 4.32
CA SER A 198 -14.99 -47.89 3.78
C SER A 198 -14.34 -48.73 4.87
N LEU A 199 -14.24 -50.05 4.65
CA LEU A 199 -13.54 -50.97 5.54
C LEU A 199 -12.05 -50.61 5.74
N ARG A 200 -11.43 -49.91 4.78
CA ARG A 200 -10.04 -49.44 4.87
C ARG A 200 -9.82 -48.42 5.99
N GLN A 201 -10.87 -47.70 6.38
CA GLN A 201 -10.81 -46.68 7.43
C GLN A 201 -11.13 -47.27 8.83
N MET A 202 -11.36 -48.58 8.94
CA MET A 202 -11.71 -49.23 10.20
C MET A 202 -10.55 -49.22 11.18
N ASN A 203 -10.83 -48.83 12.43
CA ASN A 203 -9.88 -48.83 13.52
C ASN A 203 -10.02 -50.11 14.34
N TRP A 204 -9.44 -51.21 13.85
CA TRP A 204 -9.48 -52.53 14.50
C TRP A 204 -9.00 -52.50 15.94
N LYS A 205 -7.96 -51.72 16.24
CA LYS A 205 -7.39 -51.61 17.58
C LYS A 205 -8.36 -50.97 18.57
N ALA A 206 -9.01 -49.87 18.19
CA ALA A 206 -10.01 -49.24 19.04
C ALA A 206 -11.27 -50.11 19.16
N GLY A 207 -11.71 -50.71 18.06
CA GLY A 207 -12.90 -51.56 18.04
C GLY A 207 -12.76 -52.81 18.91
N ALA A 208 -11.58 -53.45 18.92
CA ALA A 208 -11.29 -54.60 19.76
C ALA A 208 -11.39 -54.30 21.27
N HIS A 209 -11.08 -53.06 21.69
CA HIS A 209 -11.13 -52.68 23.11
C HIS A 209 -12.53 -52.30 23.59
N THR A 210 -13.35 -51.71 22.69
CA THR A 210 -14.72 -51.28 23.00
C THR A 210 -15.83 -52.28 22.59
N GLY A 211 -15.47 -53.37 21.90
CA GLY A 211 -16.43 -54.35 21.38
C GLY A 211 -17.35 -53.82 20.28
N LYS A 212 -17.06 -52.64 19.71
CA LYS A 212 -17.88 -51.95 18.71
C LYS A 212 -17.07 -51.68 17.44
N LEU A 213 -17.72 -51.75 16.28
CA LEU A 213 -17.07 -51.41 15.02
C LEU A 213 -16.87 -49.89 14.93
N LEU A 214 -15.61 -49.49 14.83
CA LEU A 214 -15.18 -48.09 14.89
C LEU A 214 -14.40 -47.70 13.63
N VAL A 215 -14.67 -46.51 13.09
CA VAL A 215 -14.05 -45.95 11.88
C VAL A 215 -13.29 -44.68 12.22
N ARG A 216 -12.07 -44.53 11.69
CA ARG A 216 -11.29 -43.30 11.80
C ARG A 216 -11.98 -42.18 11.02
N THR A 217 -12.20 -41.04 11.68
CA THR A 217 -12.64 -39.81 11.03
C THR A 217 -11.45 -38.91 10.81
N PHE A 218 -11.32 -38.35 9.62
CA PHE A 218 -10.22 -37.47 9.25
C PHE A 218 -10.67 -36.01 9.19
N GLU A 219 -9.71 -35.07 9.27
CA GLU A 219 -9.99 -33.66 8.97
C GLU A 219 -10.46 -33.54 7.51
N PRO A 220 -11.48 -32.72 7.23
CA PRO A 220 -11.80 -32.38 5.85
C PRO A 220 -10.58 -31.71 5.20
N ALA A 221 -10.19 -32.17 4.00
CA ALA A 221 -8.99 -31.72 3.30
C ALA A 221 -9.09 -30.30 2.70
N ILE A 222 -10.19 -29.58 2.95
CA ILE A 222 -10.50 -28.34 2.25
C ILE A 222 -9.85 -27.17 3.00
N SER A 223 -8.70 -26.70 2.50
CA SER A 223 -8.24 -25.35 2.78
C SER A 223 -9.33 -24.37 2.29
N LEU A 224 -9.82 -23.52 3.19
CA LEU A 224 -10.75 -22.46 2.80
C LEU A 224 -9.95 -21.37 2.11
N GLU A 225 -9.74 -21.56 0.80
CA GLU A 225 -9.07 -20.60 -0.04
C GLU A 225 -10.05 -19.53 -0.51
N THR A 226 -9.63 -18.29 -0.34
CA THR A 226 -10.35 -17.11 -0.81
C THR A 226 -9.45 -16.35 -1.77
N ALA A 227 -9.96 -15.95 -2.92
CA ALA A 227 -9.24 -15.10 -3.87
C ALA A 227 -10.03 -13.81 -4.09
N ILE A 228 -9.56 -12.70 -3.52
CA ILE A 228 -10.21 -11.40 -3.69
C ILE A 228 -9.91 -10.89 -5.09
N LEU A 229 -10.95 -10.64 -5.88
CA LEU A 229 -10.85 -9.90 -7.14
C LEU A 229 -11.27 -8.46 -6.87
N LEU A 230 -10.32 -7.54 -7.00
CA LEU A 230 -10.55 -6.11 -6.81
C LEU A 230 -10.59 -5.40 -8.16
N ASP A 231 -11.75 -4.87 -8.50
CA ASP A 231 -11.94 -4.09 -9.71
C ASP A 231 -11.49 -2.63 -9.52
N LEU A 232 -10.54 -2.19 -10.33
CA LEU A 232 -10.05 -0.81 -10.41
C LEU A 232 -10.12 -0.29 -11.85
N TYR A 233 -10.95 -0.90 -12.70
CA TYR A 233 -11.29 -0.35 -14.01
C TYR A 233 -12.20 0.86 -13.83
N SER A 234 -11.78 2.03 -14.31
CA SER A 234 -12.51 3.27 -14.04
C SER A 234 -13.92 3.35 -14.64
N GLY A 235 -14.21 2.54 -15.68
CA GLY A 235 -15.54 2.47 -16.28
C GLY A 235 -16.56 1.68 -15.45
N SER A 236 -16.12 0.93 -14.44
CA SER A 236 -16.99 0.23 -13.50
C SER A 236 -17.56 1.13 -12.39
N TYR A 237 -17.18 2.41 -12.38
CA TYR A 237 -17.47 3.37 -11.32
C TYR A 237 -18.16 4.61 -11.88
N GLU A 238 -19.02 5.25 -11.09
CA GLU A 238 -19.61 6.53 -11.46
C GLU A 238 -18.54 7.62 -11.56
N ARG A 239 -18.54 8.36 -12.67
CA ARG A 239 -17.52 9.39 -12.95
C ARG A 239 -17.37 10.42 -11.83
N ARG A 240 -18.47 10.77 -11.15
CA ARG A 240 -18.50 11.74 -10.06
C ARG A 240 -17.80 11.22 -8.79
N ASN A 241 -17.90 9.91 -8.51
CA ASN A 241 -17.45 9.32 -7.25
C ASN A 241 -16.29 8.33 -7.40
N ARG A 242 -15.77 8.13 -8.63
CA ARG A 242 -14.76 7.11 -8.94
C ARG A 242 -13.57 7.11 -7.99
N HIS A 243 -13.08 8.27 -7.55
CA HIS A 243 -11.94 8.33 -6.63
C HIS A 243 -12.30 7.78 -5.25
N GLU A 244 -13.33 8.32 -4.60
CA GLU A 244 -13.73 7.88 -3.25
C GLU A 244 -14.23 6.43 -3.25
N ALA A 245 -14.98 6.02 -4.29
CA ALA A 245 -15.46 4.65 -4.43
C ALA A 245 -14.30 3.67 -4.61
N THR A 246 -13.32 3.98 -5.45
CA THR A 246 -12.12 3.13 -5.62
C THR A 246 -11.33 3.01 -4.32
N GLU A 247 -11.13 4.12 -3.60
CA GLU A 247 -10.48 4.11 -2.29
C GLU A 247 -11.25 3.23 -1.29
N TRP A 248 -12.57 3.33 -1.31
CA TRP A 248 -13.44 2.48 -0.50
C TRP A 248 -13.30 1.00 -0.87
N ALA A 249 -13.26 0.66 -2.17
CA ALA A 249 -13.02 -0.70 -2.66
C ALA A 249 -11.75 -1.31 -2.07
N ILE A 250 -10.68 -0.52 -2.04
CA ILE A 250 -9.37 -0.91 -1.52
C ILE A 250 -9.43 -1.10 0.00
N VAL A 251 -10.15 -0.24 0.72
CA VAL A 251 -10.40 -0.39 2.17
C VAL A 251 -11.19 -1.68 2.45
N VAL A 252 -12.23 -1.97 1.66
CA VAL A 252 -13.00 -3.23 1.78
C VAL A 252 -12.09 -4.44 1.53
N ALA A 253 -11.28 -4.42 0.46
CA ALA A 253 -10.34 -5.49 0.14
C ALA A 253 -9.30 -5.72 1.26
N ALA A 254 -8.70 -4.64 1.78
CA ALA A 254 -7.73 -4.69 2.87
C ALA A 254 -8.34 -5.25 4.16
N SER A 255 -9.57 -4.82 4.47
CA SER A 255 -10.31 -5.26 5.66
C SER A 255 -10.70 -6.74 5.57
N LEU A 256 -11.16 -7.19 4.39
CA LEU A 256 -11.46 -8.60 4.12
C LEU A 256 -10.22 -9.47 4.25
N ALA A 257 -9.13 -9.09 3.58
CA ALA A 257 -7.89 -9.85 3.62
C ALA A 257 -7.34 -9.96 5.04
N THR A 258 -7.37 -8.86 5.80
CA THR A 258 -6.93 -8.85 7.21
C THR A 258 -7.77 -9.78 8.07
N HIS A 259 -9.09 -9.73 7.94
CA HIS A 259 -9.99 -10.57 8.72
C HIS A 259 -9.80 -12.06 8.42
N LEU A 260 -9.77 -12.43 7.14
CA LEU A 260 -9.62 -13.82 6.69
C LEU A 260 -8.25 -14.41 7.09
N ILE A 261 -7.17 -13.63 6.96
CA ILE A 261 -5.83 -14.08 7.39
C ILE A 261 -5.76 -14.23 8.92
N ASN A 262 -6.40 -13.34 9.69
CA ASN A 262 -6.49 -13.48 11.14
C ASN A 262 -7.29 -14.73 11.56
N GLN A 263 -8.22 -15.21 10.72
CA GLN A 263 -8.90 -16.49 10.87
C GLN A 263 -8.10 -17.70 10.36
N ARG A 264 -6.82 -17.51 10.00
CA ARG A 264 -5.92 -18.53 9.46
C ARG A 264 -6.37 -19.10 8.10
N GLN A 265 -7.21 -18.37 7.36
CA GLN A 265 -7.61 -18.75 6.00
C GLN A 265 -6.58 -18.29 4.97
N SER A 266 -6.51 -18.99 3.85
CA SER A 266 -5.63 -18.63 2.73
C SER A 266 -6.31 -17.58 1.87
N VAL A 267 -5.65 -16.45 1.65
CA VAL A 267 -6.22 -15.31 0.92
C VAL A 267 -5.30 -14.92 -0.24
N GLY A 268 -5.86 -14.82 -1.44
CA GLY A 268 -5.21 -14.25 -2.61
C GLY A 268 -5.79 -12.88 -2.93
N LEU A 269 -5.04 -12.10 -3.72
CA LEU A 269 -5.48 -10.82 -4.25
C LEU A 269 -5.12 -10.76 -5.73
N SER A 270 -6.11 -10.49 -6.57
CA SER A 270 -5.93 -10.15 -7.98
C SER A 270 -6.63 -8.82 -8.24
N SER A 271 -6.06 -7.97 -9.08
CA SER A 271 -6.71 -6.73 -9.49
C SER A 271 -6.39 -6.40 -10.95
N ASN A 272 -7.36 -5.81 -11.66
CA ASN A 272 -7.18 -5.18 -12.96
C ASN A 272 -6.70 -3.71 -12.85
N GLY A 273 -6.32 -3.26 -11.64
CA GLY A 273 -5.65 -1.99 -11.44
C GLY A 273 -4.18 -2.02 -11.82
N VAL A 274 -3.63 -0.82 -11.96
CA VAL A 274 -2.23 -0.60 -12.36
C VAL A 274 -1.34 -0.51 -11.12
N ASP A 275 -0.19 -1.18 -11.14
CA ASP A 275 0.88 -0.96 -10.17
C ASP A 275 1.98 -0.10 -10.82
N PRO A 276 2.13 1.19 -10.45
CA PRO A 276 3.09 2.09 -11.07
C PRO A 276 4.56 1.66 -10.89
N LEU A 277 4.87 0.82 -9.88
CA LEU A 277 6.23 0.30 -9.70
C LEU A 277 6.61 -0.82 -10.69
N ARG A 278 5.65 -1.44 -11.38
CA ARG A 278 5.88 -2.69 -12.14
C ARG A 278 6.85 -2.54 -13.32
N LEU A 279 6.96 -1.34 -13.91
CA LEU A 279 7.81 -1.10 -15.10
C LEU A 279 8.74 0.13 -14.95
N GLN A 280 8.71 0.82 -13.82
CA GLN A 280 9.64 1.91 -13.51
C GLN A 280 10.93 1.37 -12.90
N ALA A 281 11.73 0.64 -13.69
CA ALA A 281 13.03 0.13 -13.25
C ALA A 281 14.07 1.26 -13.07
N ASP A 282 14.04 2.29 -13.93
CA ASP A 282 15.07 3.34 -13.95
C ASP A 282 14.60 4.76 -13.62
N LYS A 283 13.31 5.10 -13.78
CA LYS A 283 12.80 6.45 -13.52
C LYS A 283 11.44 6.43 -12.83
N ARG A 284 11.43 6.71 -11.52
CA ARG A 284 10.21 6.87 -10.73
C ARG A 284 9.73 8.30 -10.86
N VAL A 285 8.52 8.48 -11.37
CA VAL A 285 7.90 9.80 -11.51
C VAL A 285 6.92 9.98 -10.37
N PHE A 286 7.07 11.07 -9.62
CA PHE A 286 6.17 11.45 -8.55
C PHE A 286 5.36 12.66 -8.99
N ASP A 287 4.13 12.74 -8.52
CA ASP A 287 3.28 13.91 -8.71
C ASP A 287 3.88 15.10 -7.95
N GLU A 288 4.00 16.26 -8.57
CA GLU A 288 4.53 17.45 -7.89
C GLU A 288 3.56 17.98 -6.83
N VAL A 289 2.25 17.77 -7.05
CA VAL A 289 1.20 18.22 -6.13
C VAL A 289 0.99 17.19 -5.05
N THR A 290 0.78 15.92 -5.41
CA THR A 290 0.44 14.89 -4.42
C THR A 290 1.68 14.26 -3.79
N GLY A 291 2.79 14.21 -4.52
CA GLY A 291 4.03 13.51 -4.14
C GLY A 291 3.89 11.99 -4.10
N ARG A 292 2.76 11.47 -4.61
CA ARG A 292 2.49 10.06 -4.81
C ARG A 292 3.17 9.59 -6.10
N LEU A 293 3.60 8.33 -6.11
CA LEU A 293 4.13 7.69 -7.31
C LEU A 293 3.09 7.71 -8.43
N LEU A 294 3.44 8.35 -9.54
CA LEU A 294 2.61 8.41 -10.73
C LEU A 294 2.88 7.23 -11.66
N PHE A 295 1.82 6.87 -12.35
CA PHE A 295 1.92 6.11 -13.57
C PHE A 295 2.40 7.01 -14.70
N ASP A 296 3.51 6.66 -15.36
CA ASP A 296 3.97 7.37 -16.56
C ASP A 296 3.17 6.88 -17.78
N SER A 297 2.20 7.69 -18.20
CA SER A 297 1.36 7.39 -19.37
C SER A 297 2.12 7.47 -20.70
N ALA A 298 3.23 8.22 -20.76
CA ALA A 298 4.03 8.35 -21.97
C ALA A 298 4.85 7.07 -22.23
N ALA A 299 5.27 6.37 -21.17
CA ALA A 299 5.95 5.08 -21.26
C ALA A 299 5.03 3.88 -21.62
N ALA A 300 3.71 4.11 -21.75
CA ALA A 300 2.73 3.05 -22.02
C ALA A 300 2.63 2.63 -23.50
N GLU A 301 3.73 2.70 -24.26
CA GLU A 301 3.85 2.13 -25.60
C GLU A 301 3.75 0.59 -25.52
N GLY A 302 2.53 0.05 -25.64
CA GLY A 302 2.26 -1.39 -25.54
C GLY A 302 1.00 -1.78 -24.76
N GLY A 303 0.19 -0.80 -24.34
CA GLY A 303 -1.10 -1.02 -23.68
C GLY A 303 -0.99 -1.24 -22.17
N LEU A 304 -2.01 -0.77 -21.43
CA LEU A 304 -2.05 -0.79 -19.96
C LEU A 304 -2.04 -2.21 -19.35
N GLY A 305 -2.32 -3.24 -20.15
CA GLY A 305 -2.33 -4.65 -19.73
C GLY A 305 -1.00 -5.14 -19.14
N ARG A 306 0.15 -4.59 -19.57
CA ARG A 306 1.48 -4.96 -19.04
C ARG A 306 1.74 -4.42 -17.63
N TYR A 307 0.99 -3.39 -17.24
CA TYR A 307 1.10 -2.69 -15.97
C TYR A 307 0.10 -3.16 -14.91
N LEU A 308 -0.77 -4.11 -15.27
CA LEU A 308 -1.69 -4.75 -14.32
C LEU A 308 -0.92 -5.30 -13.14
N ALA A 309 -1.47 -5.20 -11.94
CA ALA A 309 -0.79 -5.72 -10.77
C ALA A 309 -0.73 -7.26 -10.81
N PRO A 310 0.39 -7.89 -10.39
CA PRO A 310 0.52 -9.34 -10.42
C PRO A 310 -0.45 -9.99 -9.43
N SER A 311 -1.10 -11.08 -9.83
CA SER A 311 -1.96 -11.84 -8.93
C SER A 311 -1.15 -12.46 -7.79
N ILE A 312 -1.57 -12.21 -6.56
CA ILE A 312 -1.06 -12.85 -5.36
C ILE A 312 -1.88 -14.12 -5.12
N ALA A 313 -1.23 -15.28 -5.23
CA ALA A 313 -1.86 -16.58 -4.96
C ALA A 313 -2.32 -16.71 -3.49
N PRO A 314 -3.40 -17.49 -3.22
CA PRO A 314 -3.88 -17.71 -1.86
C PRO A 314 -2.83 -18.33 -0.94
N ARG A 315 -2.47 -17.60 0.12
CA ARG A 315 -1.63 -18.09 1.22
C ARG A 315 -2.09 -17.49 2.53
N ASN A 316 -1.60 -18.03 3.63
CA ASN A 316 -1.90 -17.58 4.98
C ASN A 316 -0.71 -16.85 5.61
N GLY A 317 -0.94 -16.26 6.79
CA GLY A 317 0.11 -15.68 7.63
C GLY A 317 0.32 -14.17 7.46
N ARG A 318 0.92 -13.58 8.49
CA ARG A 318 1.13 -12.13 8.60
C ARG A 318 2.07 -11.55 7.53
N PRO A 319 3.19 -12.19 7.15
CA PRO A 319 4.04 -11.69 6.06
C PRO A 319 3.30 -11.61 4.72
N HIS A 320 2.38 -12.55 4.48
CA HIS A 320 1.54 -12.56 3.29
C HIS A 320 0.52 -11.42 3.29
N LEU A 321 -0.12 -11.16 4.44
CA LEU A 321 -0.99 -9.98 4.59
C LEU A 321 -0.23 -8.68 4.27
N MET A 322 0.99 -8.53 4.77
CA MET A 322 1.79 -7.33 4.48
C MET A 322 2.07 -7.17 2.98
N LYS A 323 2.27 -8.26 2.24
CA LYS A 323 2.44 -8.24 0.78
C LYS A 323 1.16 -7.78 0.06
N ILE A 324 0.00 -8.26 0.50
CA ILE A 324 -1.31 -7.82 -0.02
C ILE A 324 -1.50 -6.32 0.25
N LEU A 325 -1.29 -5.87 1.48
CA LEU A 325 -1.44 -4.46 1.85
C LEU A 325 -0.47 -3.54 1.12
N GLU A 326 0.76 -4.00 0.87
CA GLU A 326 1.75 -3.26 0.09
C GLU A 326 1.34 -3.10 -1.38
N GLN A 327 0.75 -4.13 -1.99
CA GLN A 327 0.20 -4.02 -3.34
C GLN A 327 -1.02 -3.10 -3.37
N LEU A 328 -1.97 -3.25 -2.42
CA LEU A 328 -3.15 -2.38 -2.30
C LEU A 328 -2.77 -0.91 -2.07
N ALA A 329 -1.67 -0.63 -1.36
CA ALA A 329 -1.18 0.73 -1.15
C ALA A 329 -0.77 1.42 -2.47
N ARG A 330 -0.22 0.65 -3.42
CA ARG A 330 0.30 1.17 -4.69
C ARG A 330 -0.72 1.21 -5.83
N LEU A 331 -1.75 0.37 -5.75
CA LEU A 331 -2.72 0.19 -6.81
C LEU A 331 -3.42 1.50 -7.18
N ASP A 332 -3.55 1.71 -8.49
CA ASP A 332 -4.24 2.83 -9.09
C ASP A 332 -5.32 2.42 -10.07
N MET A 333 -6.41 3.18 -10.05
CA MET A 333 -7.55 3.02 -10.96
C MET A 333 -7.28 3.74 -12.29
N ARG A 334 -7.53 3.03 -13.40
CA ARG A 334 -7.27 3.49 -14.78
C ARG A 334 -8.26 2.82 -15.74
N GLU A 335 -8.29 3.30 -16.98
CA GLU A 335 -9.05 2.68 -18.09
C GLU A 335 -8.29 1.46 -18.64
N THR A 336 -8.17 0.41 -17.83
CA THR A 336 -7.49 -0.85 -18.20
C THR A 336 -8.43 -1.82 -18.93
N ILE A 337 -8.66 -3.00 -18.36
CA ILE A 337 -9.47 -4.07 -18.92
C ILE A 337 -10.73 -4.19 -18.04
N PRO A 338 -11.94 -4.21 -18.64
CA PRO A 338 -13.18 -4.42 -17.90
C PRO A 338 -13.16 -5.70 -17.08
N LEU A 339 -13.76 -5.66 -15.90
CA LEU A 339 -13.83 -6.78 -14.96
C LEU A 339 -14.37 -8.07 -15.61
N SER A 340 -15.41 -7.96 -16.44
CA SER A 340 -16.05 -9.09 -17.10
C SER A 340 -15.12 -9.86 -18.04
N GLN A 341 -14.14 -9.17 -18.65
CA GLN A 341 -13.15 -9.77 -19.54
C GLN A 341 -11.92 -10.29 -18.79
N TRP A 342 -11.49 -9.58 -17.76
CA TRP A 342 -10.28 -9.90 -17.01
C TRP A 342 -10.48 -11.00 -15.96
N ALA A 343 -11.61 -11.03 -15.24
CA ALA A 343 -11.82 -11.93 -14.11
C ALA A 343 -11.62 -13.43 -14.43
N PRO A 344 -12.10 -13.97 -15.58
CA PRO A 344 -11.84 -15.37 -15.94
C PRO A 344 -10.34 -15.70 -16.00
N SER A 345 -9.54 -14.80 -16.60
CA SER A 345 -8.08 -14.98 -16.69
C SER A 345 -7.36 -14.89 -15.34
N ALA A 346 -7.89 -14.10 -14.41
CA ALA A 346 -7.35 -13.97 -13.06
C ALA A 346 -7.56 -15.24 -12.23
N CYS A 347 -8.59 -16.03 -12.57
CA CYS A 347 -8.96 -17.26 -11.87
C CYS A 347 -8.27 -18.53 -12.41
N THR A 348 -7.55 -18.47 -13.53
CA THR A 348 -6.96 -19.64 -14.20
C THR A 348 -6.02 -20.47 -13.30
N ASN A 349 -5.31 -19.81 -12.38
CA ASN A 349 -4.34 -20.45 -11.49
C ASN A 349 -4.93 -20.80 -10.11
N LEU A 350 -6.25 -20.71 -9.93
CA LEU A 350 -6.94 -21.01 -8.68
C LEU A 350 -7.47 -22.45 -8.67
N SER A 351 -7.49 -23.06 -7.48
CA SER A 351 -8.10 -24.37 -7.28
C SER A 351 -9.63 -24.33 -7.38
N TRP A 352 -10.24 -25.46 -7.72
CA TRP A 352 -11.70 -25.61 -7.73
C TRP A 352 -12.29 -25.40 -6.32
N GLY A 353 -13.47 -24.78 -6.22
CA GLY A 353 -14.15 -24.54 -4.95
C GLY A 353 -13.71 -23.28 -4.17
N VAL A 354 -12.70 -22.54 -4.65
CA VAL A 354 -12.24 -21.28 -4.06
C VAL A 354 -13.38 -20.27 -3.97
N THR A 355 -13.45 -19.56 -2.83
CA THR A 355 -14.40 -18.45 -2.66
C THR A 355 -13.84 -17.20 -3.31
N VAL A 356 -14.60 -16.58 -4.20
CA VAL A 356 -14.13 -15.47 -5.03
C VAL A 356 -14.97 -14.21 -4.74
N PRO A 357 -14.65 -13.45 -3.67
CA PRO A 357 -15.26 -12.15 -3.46
C PRO A 357 -14.76 -11.17 -4.51
N VAL A 358 -15.70 -10.63 -5.28
CA VAL A 358 -15.48 -9.66 -6.36
C VAL A 358 -15.99 -8.30 -5.91
N ILE A 359 -15.06 -7.36 -5.75
CA ILE A 359 -15.34 -5.99 -5.29
C ILE A 359 -15.33 -5.08 -6.50
N THR A 360 -16.42 -4.38 -6.78
CA THR A 360 -16.58 -3.48 -7.93
C THR A 360 -17.55 -2.34 -7.62
N GLY A 361 -17.47 -1.25 -8.39
CA GLY A 361 -18.38 -0.12 -8.28
C GLY A 361 -19.85 -0.54 -8.44
N GLN A 362 -20.17 -1.13 -9.59
CA GLN A 362 -21.53 -1.50 -9.97
C GLN A 362 -21.69 -2.99 -10.37
N GLY A 363 -22.89 -3.52 -10.14
CA GLY A 363 -23.27 -4.91 -10.40
C GLY A 363 -24.06 -5.09 -11.69
N ASP A 364 -23.50 -4.68 -12.83
CA ASP A 364 -24.18 -4.76 -14.13
C ASP A 364 -24.52 -6.19 -14.55
N GLU A 365 -25.35 -6.32 -15.59
CA GLU A 365 -25.74 -7.61 -16.14
C GLU A 365 -24.53 -8.41 -16.68
N THR A 366 -23.58 -7.71 -17.31
CA THR A 366 -22.32 -8.30 -17.79
C THR A 366 -21.49 -8.88 -16.65
N THR A 367 -21.39 -8.18 -15.52
CA THR A 367 -20.73 -8.65 -14.30
C THR A 367 -21.45 -9.86 -13.73
N CYS A 368 -22.79 -9.82 -13.64
CA CYS A 368 -23.58 -10.94 -13.15
C CYS A 368 -23.42 -12.21 -14.00
N ASN A 369 -23.42 -12.05 -15.33
CA ASN A 369 -23.24 -13.17 -16.26
C ASN A 369 -21.83 -13.77 -16.16
N MET A 370 -20.79 -12.93 -16.02
CA MET A 370 -19.42 -13.40 -15.77
C MET A 370 -19.33 -14.18 -14.45
N LEU A 371 -19.93 -13.68 -13.36
CA LEU A 371 -19.95 -14.40 -12.08
C LEU A 371 -20.70 -15.72 -12.18
N HIS A 372 -21.79 -15.78 -12.95
CA HIS A 372 -22.49 -17.04 -13.21
C HIS A 372 -21.61 -18.05 -13.96
N GLN A 373 -20.80 -17.60 -14.94
CA GLN A 373 -19.82 -18.45 -15.61
C GLN A 373 -18.76 -18.98 -14.63
N LEU A 374 -18.25 -18.13 -13.72
CA LEU A 374 -17.34 -18.57 -12.65
C LEU A 374 -17.98 -19.57 -11.69
N ALA A 375 -19.27 -19.40 -11.36
CA ALA A 375 -20.00 -20.38 -10.56
C ALA A 375 -20.10 -21.73 -11.29
N ARG A 376 -20.35 -21.72 -12.61
CA ARG A 376 -20.42 -22.93 -13.45
C ARG A 376 -19.07 -23.61 -13.65
N SER A 377 -17.96 -22.87 -13.60
CA SER A 377 -16.61 -23.45 -13.61
C SER A 377 -16.16 -23.98 -12.25
N GLY A 378 -17.00 -23.84 -11.21
CA GLY A 378 -16.81 -24.47 -9.90
C GLY A 378 -16.26 -23.57 -8.81
N PHE A 379 -16.21 -22.25 -9.03
CA PHE A 379 -15.88 -21.29 -7.98
C PHE A 379 -17.12 -20.93 -7.15
N ASN A 380 -16.92 -20.33 -5.98
CA ASN A 380 -17.98 -19.76 -5.15
C ASN A 380 -17.92 -18.22 -5.21
N PRO A 381 -18.44 -17.57 -6.26
CA PRO A 381 -18.36 -16.12 -6.42
C PRO A 381 -19.28 -15.39 -5.45
N ILE A 382 -18.84 -14.22 -4.98
CA ILE A 382 -19.62 -13.32 -4.14
C ILE A 382 -19.44 -11.91 -4.68
N LEU A 383 -20.52 -11.25 -5.07
CA LEU A 383 -20.49 -9.87 -5.56
C LEU A 383 -20.53 -8.90 -4.37
N ILE A 384 -19.63 -7.92 -4.36
CA ILE A 384 -19.62 -6.82 -3.40
C ILE A 384 -19.64 -5.52 -4.21
N ALA A 385 -20.82 -4.92 -4.30
CA ALA A 385 -21.00 -3.61 -4.92
C ALA A 385 -20.80 -2.52 -3.87
N ILE A 386 -20.03 -1.51 -4.20
CA ILE A 386 -19.64 -0.46 -3.25
C ILE A 386 -20.21 0.92 -3.54
N GLU A 387 -20.76 1.15 -4.73
CA GLU A 387 -21.45 2.40 -5.05
C GLU A 387 -22.94 2.34 -4.72
N PRO A 388 -23.57 3.45 -4.28
CA PRO A 388 -24.99 3.51 -4.03
C PRO A 388 -25.79 3.43 -5.34
N THR A 389 -26.24 2.23 -5.71
CA THR A 389 -27.10 2.03 -6.89
C THR A 389 -28.58 2.01 -6.46
N ALA A 390 -29.41 2.87 -7.06
CA ALA A 390 -30.87 2.88 -6.81
C ALA A 390 -31.53 1.50 -7.05
N ASN A 391 -30.95 0.70 -7.94
CA ASN A 391 -31.47 -0.60 -8.38
C ASN A 391 -30.73 -1.81 -7.79
N PHE A 392 -29.99 -1.67 -6.68
CA PHE A 392 -29.25 -2.80 -6.11
C PHE A 392 -30.16 -4.00 -5.74
N GLY A 393 -31.43 -3.75 -5.41
CA GLY A 393 -32.43 -4.81 -5.20
C GLY A 393 -32.55 -5.77 -6.39
N LEU A 394 -32.58 -5.25 -7.62
CA LEU A 394 -32.63 -6.04 -8.86
C LEU A 394 -31.36 -6.85 -9.07
N VAL A 395 -30.19 -6.25 -8.80
CA VAL A 395 -28.90 -6.94 -8.86
C VAL A 395 -28.87 -8.12 -7.88
N ARG A 396 -29.36 -7.92 -6.66
CA ARG A 396 -29.43 -8.95 -5.62
C ARG A 396 -30.37 -10.09 -5.99
N GLU A 397 -31.53 -9.79 -6.56
CA GLU A 397 -32.45 -10.83 -7.06
C GLU A 397 -31.86 -11.61 -8.22
N ARG A 398 -31.23 -10.93 -9.18
CA ARG A 398 -30.53 -11.56 -10.31
C ARG A 398 -29.42 -12.49 -9.82
N ALA A 399 -28.57 -12.02 -8.90
CA ALA A 399 -27.52 -12.83 -8.28
C ALA A 399 -28.08 -14.10 -7.64
N ARG A 400 -29.17 -13.97 -6.87
CA ARG A 400 -29.85 -15.10 -6.24
C ARG A 400 -30.36 -16.12 -7.27
N ARG A 401 -30.97 -15.66 -8.37
CA ARG A 401 -31.42 -16.52 -9.48
C ARG A 401 -30.25 -17.25 -10.17
N LEU A 402 -29.11 -16.58 -10.29
CA LEU A 402 -27.89 -17.13 -10.90
C LEU A 402 -27.06 -18.00 -9.95
N GLY A 403 -27.49 -18.17 -8.69
CA GLY A 403 -26.89 -19.09 -7.73
C GLY A 403 -25.73 -18.53 -6.91
N PHE A 404 -25.55 -17.20 -6.87
CA PHE A 404 -24.51 -16.54 -6.06
C PHE A 404 -25.08 -15.42 -5.18
N GLN A 405 -24.27 -14.89 -4.26
CA GLN A 405 -24.70 -13.83 -3.35
C GLN A 405 -24.13 -12.47 -3.73
N ALA A 406 -24.92 -11.43 -3.50
CA ALA A 406 -24.53 -10.05 -3.73
C ALA A 406 -24.75 -9.21 -2.47
N TYR A 407 -23.74 -8.43 -2.11
CA TYR A 407 -23.71 -7.52 -0.96
C TYR A 407 -23.53 -6.08 -1.43
N HIS A 408 -24.20 -5.17 -0.74
CA HIS A 408 -24.07 -3.73 -0.95
C HIS A 408 -23.35 -3.13 0.24
N ILE A 409 -22.17 -2.55 0.00
CA ILE A 409 -21.33 -2.00 1.06
C ILE A 409 -20.98 -0.57 0.65
N VAL A 410 -21.87 0.38 0.93
CA VAL A 410 -21.68 1.79 0.58
C VAL A 410 -20.88 2.51 1.66
N ASN A 411 -21.13 2.16 2.92
CA ASN A 411 -20.57 2.84 4.07
C ASN A 411 -19.80 1.89 4.99
N GLN A 412 -18.97 2.48 5.85
CA GLN A 412 -18.32 1.75 6.95
C GLN A 412 -19.31 1.02 7.85
N ARG A 413 -20.54 1.55 8.03
CA ARG A 413 -21.59 0.87 8.80
C ARG A 413 -22.03 -0.43 8.13
N ASP A 414 -22.14 -0.47 6.81
CA ASP A 414 -22.58 -1.67 6.07
C ASP A 414 -21.54 -2.80 6.21
N LEU A 415 -20.26 -2.44 6.22
CA LEU A 415 -19.15 -3.34 6.48
C LEU A 415 -19.26 -3.98 7.88
N SER A 416 -19.73 -3.22 8.87
CA SER A 416 -20.01 -3.72 10.23
C SER A 416 -21.33 -4.50 10.33
N LEU A 417 -22.32 -4.17 9.50
CA LEU A 417 -23.65 -4.80 9.46
C LEU A 417 -23.71 -6.09 8.65
N TRP A 418 -22.59 -6.50 8.02
CA TRP A 418 -22.40 -7.82 7.38
C TRP A 418 -22.77 -9.01 8.31
N HIS A 419 -23.04 -8.77 9.59
CA HIS A 419 -23.47 -9.73 10.58
C HIS A 419 -24.93 -10.19 10.49
N ARG A 420 -25.84 -9.40 9.88
CA ARG A 420 -27.27 -9.74 9.89
C ARG A 420 -27.77 -10.05 8.48
N PRO A 421 -28.15 -11.31 8.16
CA PRO A 421 -29.14 -11.48 7.11
C PRO A 421 -30.33 -10.62 7.53
N VAL A 422 -30.79 -9.75 6.63
CA VAL A 422 -32.09 -9.10 6.80
C VAL A 422 -33.10 -10.25 6.83
N ALA A 423 -33.47 -10.67 8.04
CA ALA A 423 -34.63 -11.52 8.26
C ALA A 423 -35.80 -10.82 7.55
N GLY A 424 -36.59 -11.61 6.81
CA GLY A 424 -37.54 -11.13 5.81
C GLY A 424 -38.27 -9.87 6.22
N SER A 425 -38.38 -8.94 5.27
CA SER A 425 -39.54 -8.06 5.20
C SER A 425 -40.76 -8.97 5.13
N ALA A 426 -41.34 -9.24 6.29
CA ALA A 426 -42.53 -10.04 6.44
C ALA A 426 -43.65 -9.38 5.62
N GLU A 427 -44.17 -10.15 4.67
CA GLU A 427 -45.59 -10.16 4.36
C GLU A 427 -46.36 -10.17 5.69
N GLY A 428 -47.23 -9.19 5.92
CA GLY A 428 -48.10 -9.18 7.09
C GLY A 428 -48.41 -7.79 7.65
N ALA A 429 -48.92 -6.88 6.82
CA ALA A 429 -49.57 -5.65 7.30
C ALA A 429 -50.61 -5.13 6.30
N PHE A 430 -51.55 -5.98 5.91
CA PHE A 430 -52.84 -5.55 5.36
C PHE A 430 -53.89 -6.60 5.73
N LEU A 431 -54.46 -6.44 6.93
CA LEU A 431 -55.81 -6.87 7.31
C LEU A 431 -56.13 -6.21 8.66
N ARG A 432 -56.66 -4.99 8.59
CA ARG A 432 -57.76 -4.49 9.43
C ARG A 432 -58.41 -3.31 8.73
#